data_AF-A0AA45MVG2-F1
#
_entry.id   AF-A0AA45MVG2-F1
#
_cell.length_a   1.000
_cell.length_b   1.000
_cell.length_c   1.000
_cell.angle_alpha   90.00
_cell.angle_beta   90.00
_cell.angle_gamma   90.00
#
_symmetry.space_group_name_H-M   'P 1'
#
loop_
_entity.id
_entity.type
_entity.pdbx_description
1 polymer ?
#
loop_
_entity_poly.entity_id
_entity_poly.type
_entity_poly.pdbx_seq_one_letter_code
_entity_poly.pdbx_strand_id
1 'polypeptide(L)'
;MPEICLIQPSGEPIHLIEAKNDRRVDDFADDSKIKSLIVAARQAVESKTRRQLLHARFQLVLDRFPCGAYPALPNAVNLPGYAIQLPRSPVVDVVSIQYIDMAGVLQTMPPADYVVNSAMEPAIITPCFGKIWPIPLPQIGSVLVTYDAGYASPMTVAHASDTTHLKVSGPVVWLVGARVRVYNSGGALPSPLDGDSTYLVATAVNGAYTLTDLAGSAITFTDDGSGRNFIGVVPEGIRSWMLLRVGSLYENREEVAILNRGKVELLPYVDGLLDPYLPSVY
;
A
#
# COMPACT_ATOMS: atom_id res chain seq x y z
N MET A 1 -13.70 -12.24 -3.58
CA MET A 1 -12.65 -13.27 -3.44
C MET A 1 -12.07 -13.15 -2.04
N PRO A 2 -11.90 -14.26 -1.28
CA PRO A 2 -11.35 -14.19 0.06
C PRO A 2 -9.86 -13.80 0.02
N GLU A 3 -9.55 -12.64 0.59
CA GLU A 3 -8.19 -12.15 0.81
C GLU A 3 -7.88 -12.25 2.30
N ILE A 4 -6.73 -12.83 2.64
CA ILE A 4 -6.27 -12.97 4.02
C ILE A 4 -5.03 -12.08 4.18
N CYS A 5 -5.07 -11.17 5.15
CA CYS A 5 -3.90 -10.39 5.53
C CYS A 5 -2.97 -11.29 6.35
N LEU A 6 -1.80 -11.65 5.80
CA LEU A 6 -0.79 -12.45 6.50
C LEU A 6 0.08 -11.58 7.42
N ILE A 7 0.47 -10.39 6.94
CA ILE A 7 1.29 -9.44 7.70
C ILE A 7 0.59 -8.09 7.68
N GLN A 8 0.25 -7.60 8.86
CA GLN A 8 -0.33 -6.28 9.07
C GLN A 8 0.68 -5.17 8.72
N PRO A 9 0.22 -4.00 8.26
CA PRO A 9 1.10 -2.87 8.02
C PRO A 9 1.77 -2.40 9.32
N SER A 10 3.04 -2.04 9.22
CA SER A 10 3.83 -1.49 10.34
C SER A 10 3.50 -0.01 10.55
N GLY A 11 2.40 0.26 11.25
CA GLY A 11 2.02 1.61 11.67
C GLY A 11 0.87 2.22 10.87
N GLU A 12 0.81 3.55 10.87
CA GLU A 12 -0.29 4.33 10.28
C GLU A 12 0.30 5.41 9.37
N PRO A 13 -0.34 5.71 8.23
CA PRO A 13 0.22 6.62 7.21
C PRO A 13 0.26 8.08 7.67
N ILE A 14 -0.56 8.43 8.67
CA ILE A 14 -0.59 9.74 9.34
C ILE A 14 -0.19 9.56 10.79
N HIS A 15 0.76 10.36 11.25
CA HIS A 15 1.24 10.43 12.62
C HIS A 15 0.35 11.36 13.44
N LEU A 16 0.30 11.10 14.76
CA LEU A 16 -0.53 11.86 15.69
C LEU A 16 -0.20 13.36 15.69
N ILE A 17 1.07 13.73 15.54
CA ILE A 17 1.49 15.15 15.53
C ILE A 17 0.90 15.87 14.31
N GLU A 18 0.88 15.24 13.13
CA GLU A 18 0.28 15.85 11.94
C GLU A 18 -1.24 16.05 12.12
N ALA A 19 -1.93 15.02 12.62
CA ALA A 19 -3.36 15.10 12.91
C ALA A 19 -3.69 16.16 13.97
N LYS A 20 -2.83 16.34 14.97
CA LYS A 20 -2.96 17.39 15.99
C LYS A 20 -2.78 18.78 15.40
N ASN A 21 -1.75 18.98 14.57
CA ASN A 21 -1.48 20.27 13.94
C ASN A 21 -2.66 20.70 13.04
N ASP A 22 -3.23 19.77 12.28
CA ASP A 22 -4.40 20.01 11.43
C ASP A 22 -5.67 20.36 12.22
N ARG A 23 -5.78 19.85 13.47
CA ARG A 23 -6.88 20.15 14.39
C ARG A 23 -6.60 21.30 15.36
N ARG A 24 -5.37 21.82 15.39
CA ARG A 24 -4.90 22.81 16.37
C ARG A 24 -5.16 22.35 17.82
N VAL A 25 -4.95 21.06 18.08
CA VAL A 25 -5.11 20.46 19.41
C VAL A 25 -3.73 20.24 20.04
N ASP A 26 -3.44 20.97 21.10
CA ASP A 26 -2.17 20.88 21.82
C ASP A 26 -2.22 19.93 23.03
N ASP A 27 -3.43 19.54 23.47
CA ASP A 27 -3.63 18.73 24.68
C ASP A 27 -3.33 17.23 24.46
N PHE A 28 -2.90 16.54 25.52
CA PHE A 28 -2.54 15.12 25.50
C PHE A 28 -3.72 14.17 25.81
N ALA A 29 -4.83 14.66 26.38
CA ALA A 29 -5.93 13.78 26.78
C ALA A 29 -6.61 13.08 25.58
N ASP A 30 -6.67 13.78 24.44
CA ASP A 30 -7.33 13.29 23.22
C ASP A 30 -6.44 12.39 22.35
N ASP A 31 -5.19 12.13 22.73
CA ASP A 31 -4.24 11.34 21.94
C ASP A 31 -4.75 9.95 21.59
N SER A 32 -5.37 9.28 22.57
CA SER A 32 -5.93 7.94 22.39
C SER A 32 -7.09 7.93 21.39
N LYS A 33 -7.96 8.95 21.45
CA LYS A 33 -9.09 9.13 20.54
C LYS A 33 -8.62 9.45 19.13
N ILE A 34 -7.65 10.35 18.98
CA ILE A 34 -7.11 10.70 17.66
C ILE A 34 -6.48 9.47 17.00
N LYS A 35 -5.74 8.64 17.75
CA LYS A 35 -5.18 7.38 17.21
C LYS A 35 -6.26 6.44 16.69
N SER A 36 -7.34 6.22 17.43
CA SER A 36 -8.41 5.31 16.97
C SER A 36 -9.15 5.87 15.74
N LEU A 37 -9.32 7.18 15.66
CA LEU A 37 -9.90 7.85 14.49
C LEU A 37 -9.02 7.72 13.24
N ILE A 38 -7.69 7.80 13.37
CA ILE A 38 -6.76 7.58 12.25
C ILE A 38 -6.90 6.17 11.71
N VAL A 39 -6.97 5.16 12.60
CA VAL A 39 -7.16 3.75 12.21
C VAL A 39 -8.49 3.57 11.47
N ALA A 40 -9.57 4.17 11.99
CA ALA A 40 -10.89 4.11 11.36
C ALA A 40 -10.91 4.80 9.99
N ALA A 41 -10.27 5.96 9.87
CA ALA A 41 -10.16 6.68 8.59
C ALA A 41 -9.37 5.87 7.57
N ARG A 42 -8.26 5.22 7.97
CA ARG A 42 -7.49 4.32 7.09
C ARG A 42 -8.36 3.17 6.58
N GLN A 43 -9.05 2.46 7.48
CA GLN A 43 -9.92 1.34 7.10
C GLN A 43 -11.02 1.79 6.13
N ALA A 44 -11.58 3.00 6.32
CA ALA A 44 -12.56 3.56 5.41
C ALA A 44 -11.99 3.84 4.01
N VAL A 45 -10.79 4.45 3.91
CA VAL A 45 -10.10 4.66 2.62
C VAL A 45 -9.82 3.34 1.93
N GLU A 46 -9.20 2.40 2.64
CA GLU A 46 -8.80 1.11 2.08
C GLU A 46 -10.02 0.31 1.62
N SER A 47 -11.16 0.42 2.32
CA SER A 47 -12.42 -0.21 1.91
C SER A 47 -12.98 0.41 0.62
N LYS A 48 -13.04 1.76 0.54
CA LYS A 48 -13.58 2.48 -0.63
C LYS A 48 -12.71 2.32 -1.89
N THR A 49 -11.42 2.56 -1.75
CA THR A 49 -10.48 2.59 -2.89
C THR A 49 -9.99 1.19 -3.29
N ARG A 50 -10.22 0.18 -2.45
CA ARG A 50 -9.56 -1.14 -2.56
C ARG A 50 -8.04 -1.02 -2.65
N ARG A 51 -7.47 0.10 -2.19
CA ARG A 51 -6.03 0.30 -2.14
C ARG A 51 -5.46 -0.03 -0.78
N GLN A 52 -4.16 -0.31 -0.75
CA GLN A 52 -3.41 -0.49 0.48
C GLN A 52 -2.47 0.71 0.66
N LEU A 53 -2.53 1.40 1.80
CA LEU A 53 -1.72 2.60 2.02
C LEU A 53 -0.29 2.26 2.44
N LEU A 54 -0.16 1.47 3.51
CA LEU A 54 1.14 0.98 3.99
C LEU A 54 1.36 -0.47 3.58
N HIS A 55 2.61 -0.85 3.32
CA HIS A 55 2.95 -2.19 2.87
C HIS A 55 2.47 -3.28 3.82
N ALA A 56 1.67 -4.19 3.28
CA ALA A 56 1.12 -5.35 3.97
C ALA A 56 1.16 -6.57 3.04
N ARG A 57 1.27 -7.76 3.64
CA ARG A 57 1.31 -9.03 2.89
C ARG A 57 -0.07 -9.66 2.88
N PHE A 58 -0.55 -10.00 1.70
CA PHE A 58 -1.83 -10.64 1.49
C PHE A 58 -1.68 -12.00 0.82
N GLN A 59 -2.61 -12.89 1.13
CA GLN A 59 -2.80 -14.16 0.44
C GLN A 59 -4.20 -14.16 -0.17
N LEU A 60 -4.25 -14.29 -1.50
CA LEU A 60 -5.47 -14.50 -2.25
C LEU A 60 -5.68 -16.01 -2.43
N VAL A 61 -6.85 -16.48 -2.00
CA VAL A 61 -7.25 -17.88 -2.13
C VAL A 61 -8.25 -18.01 -3.27
N LEU A 62 -7.95 -18.86 -4.26
CA LEU A 62 -8.78 -19.15 -5.41
C LEU A 62 -9.01 -20.66 -5.51
N ASP A 63 -10.21 -21.05 -5.96
CA ASP A 63 -10.54 -22.47 -6.17
C ASP A 63 -9.90 -23.03 -7.43
N ARG A 64 -9.62 -22.17 -8.43
CA ARG A 64 -9.02 -22.55 -9.70
C ARG A 64 -8.30 -21.38 -10.35
N PHE A 65 -7.38 -21.69 -11.26
CA PHE A 65 -6.85 -20.69 -12.17
C PHE A 65 -7.94 -20.21 -13.15
N PRO A 66 -7.98 -18.91 -13.49
CA PRO A 66 -8.86 -18.40 -14.52
C PRO A 66 -8.55 -19.05 -15.87
N CYS A 67 -9.52 -19.76 -16.44
CA CYS A 67 -9.45 -20.29 -17.80
C CYS A 67 -10.40 -19.49 -18.71
N GLY A 68 -9.95 -18.33 -19.16
CA GLY A 68 -10.75 -17.51 -20.07
C GLY A 68 -10.68 -18.00 -21.50
N ALA A 69 -11.67 -18.78 -21.91
CA ALA A 69 -12.05 -18.99 -23.31
C ALA A 69 -13.09 -17.94 -23.79
N TYR A 70 -13.24 -16.83 -23.06
CA TYR A 70 -14.15 -15.75 -23.45
C TYR A 70 -13.36 -14.70 -24.25
N PRO A 71 -13.84 -14.30 -25.45
CA PRO A 71 -13.28 -13.12 -26.11
C PRO A 71 -13.39 -11.96 -25.13
N ALA A 72 -12.31 -11.21 -24.96
CA ALA A 72 -12.35 -9.96 -24.23
C ALA A 72 -13.57 -9.17 -24.71
N LEU A 73 -14.45 -8.77 -23.78
CA LEU A 73 -15.55 -7.88 -24.09
C LEU A 73 -14.99 -6.68 -24.86
N PRO A 74 -15.72 -6.10 -25.83
CA PRO A 74 -15.20 -5.05 -26.72
C PRO A 74 -14.63 -3.82 -26.00
N ASN A 75 -14.90 -3.66 -24.70
CA ASN A 75 -14.45 -2.55 -23.86
C ASN A 75 -13.32 -2.92 -22.88
N ALA A 76 -12.87 -4.17 -22.81
CA ALA A 76 -11.85 -4.64 -21.88
C ALA A 76 -10.45 -4.63 -22.54
N VAL A 77 -9.87 -3.43 -22.70
CA VAL A 77 -8.50 -3.28 -23.18
C VAL A 77 -7.54 -3.83 -22.10
N ASN A 78 -6.60 -4.69 -22.49
CA ASN A 78 -5.59 -5.31 -21.62
C ASN A 78 -6.10 -6.29 -20.54
N LEU A 79 -7.30 -6.87 -20.69
CA LEU A 79 -7.83 -7.85 -19.74
C LEU A 79 -7.98 -9.25 -20.36
N PRO A 80 -6.89 -10.03 -20.49
CA PRO A 80 -7.00 -11.39 -21.00
C PRO A 80 -7.84 -12.24 -20.03
N GLY A 81 -8.77 -13.04 -20.54
CA GLY A 81 -9.68 -13.83 -19.69
C GLY A 81 -8.99 -14.90 -18.82
N TYR A 82 -7.73 -15.19 -19.08
CA TYR A 82 -6.89 -16.08 -18.28
C TYR A 82 -6.07 -15.33 -17.20
N ALA A 83 -6.25 -14.03 -17.04
CA ALA A 83 -5.54 -13.24 -16.03
C ALA A 83 -6.13 -13.43 -14.62
N ILE A 84 -5.25 -13.55 -13.63
CA ILE A 84 -5.61 -13.42 -12.21
C ILE A 84 -5.62 -11.93 -11.87
N GLN A 85 -6.75 -11.43 -11.37
CA GLN A 85 -6.86 -10.06 -10.88
C GLN A 85 -6.54 -10.01 -9.38
N LEU A 86 -5.60 -9.14 -9.00
CA LEU A 86 -5.30 -8.89 -7.61
C LEU A 86 -6.25 -7.82 -7.06
N PRO A 87 -6.99 -8.11 -5.97
CA PRO A 87 -8.03 -7.23 -5.47
C PRO A 87 -7.53 -5.92 -4.87
N ARG A 88 -6.26 -5.88 -4.41
CA ARG A 88 -5.63 -4.72 -3.77
C ARG A 88 -4.56 -4.13 -4.67
N SER A 89 -4.51 -2.81 -4.73
CA SER A 89 -3.55 -2.02 -5.51
C SER A 89 -2.94 -0.91 -4.63
N PRO A 90 -1.71 -0.41 -4.85
CA PRO A 90 -0.69 -0.89 -5.78
C PRO A 90 -0.03 -2.17 -5.28
N VAL A 91 0.24 -3.09 -6.20
CA VAL A 91 1.00 -4.31 -5.94
C VAL A 91 2.47 -4.01 -6.17
N VAL A 92 3.30 -4.31 -5.18
CA VAL A 92 4.74 -4.08 -5.26
C VAL A 92 5.43 -5.28 -5.86
N ASP A 93 5.18 -6.45 -5.27
CA ASP A 93 5.81 -7.69 -5.66
C ASP A 93 4.90 -8.89 -5.36
N VAL A 94 5.06 -9.95 -6.16
CA VAL A 94 4.37 -11.23 -5.96
C VAL A 94 5.38 -12.21 -5.39
N VAL A 95 5.18 -12.59 -4.12
CA VAL A 95 6.12 -13.44 -3.38
C VAL A 95 6.12 -14.86 -3.92
N SER A 96 4.93 -15.45 -4.08
CA SER A 96 4.80 -16.82 -4.58
C SER A 96 3.39 -17.13 -5.04
N ILE A 97 3.29 -17.92 -6.11
CA ILE A 97 2.04 -18.56 -6.53
C ILE A 97 2.17 -20.05 -6.22
N GLN A 98 1.31 -20.54 -5.33
CA GLN A 98 1.27 -21.94 -4.91
C GLN A 98 -0.03 -22.56 -5.38
N TYR A 99 0.00 -23.84 -5.74
CA TYR A 99 -1.18 -24.60 -6.11
C TYR A 99 -1.08 -26.04 -5.63
N ILE A 100 -2.23 -26.68 -5.40
CA ILE A 100 -2.30 -28.10 -5.05
C ILE A 100 -2.39 -28.90 -6.35
N ASP A 101 -1.46 -29.83 -6.57
CA ASP A 101 -1.46 -30.71 -7.74
C ASP A 101 -2.47 -31.88 -7.61
N MET A 102 -2.60 -32.69 -8.67
CA MET A 102 -3.51 -33.86 -8.67
C MET A 102 -3.14 -34.94 -7.64
N ALA A 103 -1.93 -34.91 -7.10
CA ALA A 103 -1.49 -35.79 -6.04
C ALA A 103 -1.78 -35.21 -4.63
N GLY A 104 -2.39 -34.03 -4.54
CA GLY A 104 -2.68 -33.35 -3.27
C GLY A 104 -1.46 -32.66 -2.65
N VAL A 105 -0.38 -32.49 -3.42
CA VAL A 105 0.86 -31.87 -2.94
C VAL A 105 0.89 -30.41 -3.33
N LEU A 106 1.35 -29.55 -2.42
CA LEU A 106 1.51 -28.14 -2.66
C LEU A 106 2.76 -27.88 -3.50
N GLN A 107 2.56 -27.37 -4.71
CA GLN A 107 3.59 -27.00 -5.68
C GLN A 107 3.70 -25.47 -5.76
N THR A 108 4.91 -24.98 -5.98
CA THR A 108 5.16 -23.55 -6.20
C THR A 108 5.50 -23.32 -7.67
N MET A 109 4.77 -22.40 -8.31
CA MET A 109 5.03 -22.03 -9.70
C MET A 109 6.29 -21.14 -9.77
N PRO A 110 7.25 -21.43 -10.67
CA PRO A 110 8.44 -20.60 -10.83
C PRO A 110 8.09 -19.16 -11.25
N PRO A 111 8.81 -18.14 -10.74
CA PRO A 111 8.60 -16.75 -11.11
C PRO A 111 8.88 -16.44 -12.59
N ALA A 112 9.63 -17.29 -13.28
CA ALA A 112 9.91 -17.14 -14.72
C ALA A 112 8.74 -17.55 -15.63
N ASP A 113 7.75 -18.31 -15.10
CA ASP A 113 6.63 -18.81 -15.89
C ASP A 113 5.41 -17.87 -15.89
N TYR A 114 5.43 -16.81 -15.07
CA TYR A 114 4.39 -15.79 -15.01
C TYR A 114 4.94 -14.37 -15.15
N VAL A 115 4.11 -13.48 -15.67
CA VAL A 115 4.34 -12.04 -15.78
C VAL A 115 3.31 -11.33 -14.95
N VAL A 116 3.77 -10.35 -14.17
CA VAL A 116 2.93 -9.45 -13.39
C VAL A 116 2.89 -8.11 -14.11
N ASN A 117 1.69 -7.63 -14.43
CA ASN A 117 1.50 -6.26 -14.88
C ASN A 117 0.99 -5.42 -13.70
N SER A 118 1.93 -4.77 -13.01
CA SER A 118 1.67 -3.86 -11.89
C SER A 118 1.29 -2.44 -12.33
N ALA A 119 1.40 -2.13 -13.63
CA ALA A 119 1.00 -0.82 -14.17
C ALA A 119 -0.52 -0.68 -14.31
N MET A 120 -1.25 -1.80 -14.33
CA MET A 120 -2.71 -1.81 -14.29
C MET A 120 -3.22 -1.74 -12.87
N GLU A 121 -4.30 -1.00 -12.67
CA GLU A 121 -5.00 -0.88 -11.39
C GLU A 121 -6.46 -1.31 -11.63
N PRO A 122 -6.83 -2.57 -11.34
CA PRO A 122 -6.15 -3.60 -10.56
C PRO A 122 -5.01 -4.33 -11.29
N ALA A 123 -4.01 -4.78 -10.54
CA ALA A 123 -2.86 -5.52 -11.08
C ALA A 123 -3.30 -6.90 -11.57
N ILE A 124 -2.69 -7.35 -12.67
CA ILE A 124 -2.99 -8.64 -13.29
C ILE A 124 -1.76 -9.53 -13.36
N ILE A 125 -1.98 -10.84 -13.17
CA ILE A 125 -0.97 -11.87 -13.36
C ILE A 125 -1.40 -12.74 -14.54
N THR A 126 -0.48 -12.95 -15.48
CA THR A 126 -0.66 -13.80 -16.66
C THR A 126 0.50 -14.76 -16.81
N PRO A 127 0.31 -15.97 -17.33
CA PRO A 127 1.43 -16.82 -17.72
C PRO A 127 2.24 -16.17 -18.85
N CYS A 128 3.52 -16.48 -18.92
CA CYS A 128 4.39 -16.05 -20.02
C CYS A 128 3.86 -16.53 -21.38
N PHE A 129 4.26 -15.86 -22.46
CA PHE A 129 3.89 -16.27 -23.81
C PHE A 129 4.31 -17.72 -24.09
N GLY A 130 3.36 -18.54 -24.57
CA GLY A 130 3.57 -19.97 -24.83
C GLY A 130 3.48 -20.88 -23.60
N LYS A 131 3.18 -20.35 -22.41
CA LYS A 131 2.89 -21.11 -21.20
C LYS A 131 1.40 -21.08 -20.88
N ILE A 132 0.95 -22.09 -20.13
CA ILE A 132 -0.42 -22.18 -19.61
C ILE A 132 -0.38 -22.32 -18.09
N TRP A 133 -1.49 -22.00 -17.43
CA TRP A 133 -1.63 -22.29 -16.01
C TRP A 133 -1.53 -23.81 -15.77
N PRO A 134 -0.80 -24.24 -14.73
CA PRO A 134 -0.80 -25.63 -14.33
C PRO A 134 -2.21 -26.05 -13.91
N ILE A 135 -2.52 -27.34 -14.03
CA ILE A 135 -3.85 -27.87 -13.70
C ILE A 135 -3.85 -28.19 -12.19
N PRO A 136 -4.58 -27.41 -11.36
CA PRO A 136 -4.68 -27.68 -9.94
C PRO A 136 -5.73 -28.77 -9.68
N LEU A 137 -5.68 -29.39 -8.52
CA LEU A 137 -6.76 -30.23 -8.02
C LEU A 137 -8.06 -29.42 -7.99
N PRO A 138 -9.22 -29.96 -8.45
CA PRO A 138 -10.49 -29.24 -8.45
C PRO A 138 -11.13 -29.24 -7.05
N GLN A 139 -10.48 -28.59 -6.09
CA GLN A 139 -10.95 -28.42 -4.71
C GLN A 139 -11.04 -26.92 -4.35
N ILE A 140 -11.85 -26.62 -3.33
CA ILE A 140 -11.95 -25.26 -2.77
C ILE A 140 -10.58 -24.83 -2.23
N GLY A 141 -10.13 -23.64 -2.61
CA GLY A 141 -8.87 -23.04 -2.16
C GLY A 141 -7.59 -23.71 -2.68
N SER A 142 -7.64 -24.35 -3.86
CA SER A 142 -6.47 -25.03 -4.44
C SER A 142 -5.37 -24.13 -4.97
N VAL A 143 -5.60 -22.83 -5.14
CA VAL A 143 -4.61 -21.86 -5.61
C VAL A 143 -4.43 -20.75 -4.57
N LEU A 144 -3.19 -20.50 -4.19
CA LEU A 144 -2.79 -19.52 -3.19
C LEU A 144 -1.80 -18.54 -3.81
N VAL A 145 -2.17 -17.27 -3.91
CA VAL A 145 -1.31 -16.21 -4.43
C VAL A 145 -0.91 -15.29 -3.28
N THR A 146 0.36 -15.34 -2.89
CA THR A 146 0.91 -14.45 -1.86
C THR A 146 1.58 -13.25 -2.53
N TYR A 147 1.14 -12.04 -2.19
CA TYR A 147 1.64 -10.80 -2.76
C TYR A 147 1.73 -9.69 -1.71
N ASP A 148 2.64 -8.75 -1.95
CA ASP A 148 2.82 -7.57 -1.14
C ASP A 148 2.20 -6.35 -1.84
N ALA A 149 1.34 -5.62 -1.13
CA ALA A 149 0.66 -4.44 -1.63
C ALA A 149 0.84 -3.25 -0.69
N GLY A 150 0.94 -2.04 -1.23
CA GLY A 150 1.08 -0.81 -0.45
C GLY A 150 1.84 0.29 -1.18
N TYR A 151 1.71 1.54 -0.72
CA TYR A 151 2.46 2.68 -1.26
C TYR A 151 3.76 2.95 -0.52
N ALA A 152 3.78 2.74 0.80
CA ALA A 152 4.89 3.16 1.63
C ALA A 152 5.18 2.21 2.80
N SER A 153 6.44 2.19 3.25
CA SER A 153 6.91 1.51 4.45
C SER A 153 7.45 2.54 5.44
N PRO A 154 7.27 2.39 6.75
CA PRO A 154 7.98 3.21 7.72
C PRO A 154 9.48 2.98 7.61
N MET A 155 10.24 4.05 7.78
CA MET A 155 11.69 4.04 7.86
C MET A 155 12.17 4.74 9.12
N THR A 156 13.28 4.26 9.67
CA THR A 156 13.99 4.92 10.76
C THR A 156 15.45 5.07 10.40
N VAL A 157 15.99 6.24 10.74
CA VAL A 157 17.42 6.52 10.68
C VAL A 157 17.90 6.55 12.13
N ALA A 158 19.09 6.00 12.37
CA ALA A 158 19.73 5.97 13.68
C ALA A 158 21.16 6.53 13.53
N HIS A 159 21.24 7.83 13.23
CA HIS A 159 22.46 8.58 12.93
C HIS A 159 23.52 8.44 14.03
N ALA A 160 23.09 8.29 15.29
CA ALA A 160 23.98 8.12 16.44
C ALA A 160 24.82 6.84 16.38
N SER A 161 24.33 5.80 15.67
CA SER A 161 25.02 4.52 15.49
C SER A 161 25.54 4.32 14.07
N ASP A 162 24.85 4.89 13.08
CA ASP A 162 25.15 4.69 11.67
C ASP A 162 24.61 5.87 10.85
N THR A 163 25.52 6.63 10.24
CA THR A 163 25.19 7.83 9.46
C THR A 163 24.82 7.50 8.02
N THR A 164 24.88 6.24 7.60
CA THR A 164 24.72 5.86 6.19
C THR A 164 23.53 4.92 5.96
N HIS A 165 23.21 4.10 6.95
CA HIS A 165 22.18 3.09 6.83
C HIS A 165 20.82 3.56 7.35
N LEU A 166 19.80 3.36 6.51
CA LEU A 166 18.39 3.58 6.81
C LEU A 166 17.70 2.24 7.00
N LYS A 167 16.96 2.07 8.11
CA LYS A 167 16.25 0.83 8.40
C LYS A 167 14.80 0.97 7.95
N VAL A 168 14.36 0.10 7.05
CA VAL A 168 12.95 0.05 6.62
C VAL A 168 12.26 -1.10 7.33
N SER A 169 11.12 -0.82 7.97
CA SER A 169 10.31 -1.85 8.62
C SER A 169 9.11 -2.18 7.73
N GLY A 170 9.14 -3.34 7.07
CA GLY A 170 8.04 -3.81 6.24
C GLY A 170 8.33 -5.14 5.55
N PRO A 171 7.32 -5.75 4.91
CA PRO A 171 7.48 -7.03 4.21
C PRO A 171 8.21 -6.89 2.86
N VAL A 172 8.29 -5.68 2.31
CA VAL A 172 8.86 -5.37 1.00
C VAL A 172 10.37 -5.20 1.08
N VAL A 173 11.07 -5.86 0.15
CA VAL A 173 12.50 -5.66 -0.08
C VAL A 173 12.68 -4.71 -1.26
N TRP A 174 13.38 -3.60 -1.05
CA TRP A 174 13.67 -2.65 -2.13
C TRP A 174 14.88 -3.10 -2.92
N LEU A 175 14.75 -3.15 -4.24
CA LEU A 175 15.84 -3.56 -5.13
C LEU A 175 16.88 -2.43 -5.29
N VAL A 176 18.14 -2.82 -5.45
CA VAL A 176 19.23 -1.88 -5.74
C VAL A 176 18.97 -1.19 -7.09
N GLY A 177 19.09 0.13 -7.12
CA GLY A 177 18.79 0.98 -8.27
C GLY A 177 17.32 1.39 -8.41
N ALA A 178 16.44 0.97 -7.48
CA ALA A 178 15.06 1.44 -7.48
C ALA A 178 14.99 2.94 -7.17
N ARG A 179 14.11 3.65 -7.89
CA ARG A 179 13.80 5.06 -7.65
C ARG A 179 12.76 5.15 -6.55
N VAL A 180 13.08 5.89 -5.50
CA VAL A 180 12.24 5.99 -4.32
C VAL A 180 12.14 7.43 -3.86
N ARG A 181 10.95 7.81 -3.42
CA ARG A 181 10.69 9.08 -2.74
C ARG A 181 10.40 8.81 -1.28
N VAL A 182 10.63 9.81 -0.45
CA VAL A 182 10.40 9.74 0.99
C VAL A 182 9.39 10.79 1.39
N TYR A 183 8.62 10.52 2.42
CA TYR A 183 7.81 11.57 3.04
C TYR A 183 7.84 11.41 4.55
N ASN A 184 7.59 12.53 5.23
CA ASN A 184 7.42 12.56 6.67
C ASN A 184 5.96 12.82 7.00
N SER A 185 5.52 12.22 8.11
CA SER A 185 4.28 12.58 8.77
C SER A 185 4.55 13.12 10.18
N GLY A 186 4.16 14.39 10.40
CA GLY A 186 4.12 15.03 11.72
C GLY A 186 5.48 15.44 12.30
N GLY A 187 6.47 15.75 11.46
CA GLY A 187 7.79 16.23 11.86
C GLY A 187 8.67 16.62 10.68
N ALA A 188 9.99 16.46 10.83
CA ALA A 188 10.98 16.77 9.81
C ALA A 188 11.63 15.49 9.27
N LEU A 189 11.89 15.46 7.97
CA LEU A 189 12.70 14.42 7.35
C LEU A 189 14.14 14.44 7.90
N PRO A 190 14.82 13.28 7.95
CA PRO A 190 16.24 13.22 8.31
C PRO A 190 17.06 14.04 7.30
N SER A 191 17.80 15.05 7.77
CA SER A 191 18.66 15.85 6.89
C SER A 191 19.76 14.97 6.28
N PRO A 192 20.07 15.09 4.96
CA PRO A 192 19.63 16.09 3.98
C PRO A 192 18.47 15.64 3.07
N LEU A 193 17.64 14.68 3.48
CA LEU A 193 16.55 14.19 2.65
C LEU A 193 15.45 15.25 2.48
N ASP A 194 14.96 15.34 1.25
CA ASP A 194 13.86 16.20 0.85
C ASP A 194 12.72 15.37 0.26
N GLY A 195 11.47 15.82 0.46
CA GLY A 195 10.26 15.08 0.09
C GLY A 195 9.98 15.07 -1.42
N ASP A 196 10.45 16.09 -2.14
CA ASP A 196 10.22 16.24 -3.58
C ASP A 196 11.29 15.57 -4.44
N SER A 197 12.45 15.28 -3.83
CA SER A 197 13.59 14.66 -4.50
C SER A 197 13.43 13.14 -4.62
N THR A 198 13.91 12.59 -5.73
CA THR A 198 13.88 11.13 -5.98
C THR A 198 15.26 10.56 -5.75
N TYR A 199 15.36 9.56 -4.88
CA TYR A 199 16.59 8.90 -4.49
C TYR A 199 16.71 7.51 -5.10
N LEU A 200 17.93 6.99 -5.17
CA LEU A 200 18.24 5.64 -5.62
C LEU A 200 18.67 4.79 -4.44
N VAL A 201 18.21 3.53 -4.39
CA VAL A 201 18.66 2.56 -3.39
C VAL A 201 20.01 1.99 -3.83
N ALA A 202 21.09 2.28 -3.10
CA ALA A 202 22.44 1.87 -3.49
C ALA A 202 22.81 0.47 -2.95
N THR A 203 22.45 0.17 -1.72
CA THR A 203 22.62 -1.16 -1.12
C THR A 203 21.40 -1.56 -0.32
N ALA A 204 21.08 -2.86 -0.30
CA ALA A 204 20.00 -3.44 0.48
C ALA A 204 20.54 -4.69 1.18
N VAL A 205 20.88 -4.57 2.47
CA VAL A 205 21.40 -5.70 3.27
C VAL A 205 20.53 -5.84 4.52
N ASN A 206 19.80 -6.95 4.64
CA ASN A 206 18.99 -7.29 5.83
C ASN A 206 18.07 -6.16 6.34
N GLY A 207 17.40 -5.42 5.43
CA GLY A 207 16.49 -4.34 5.78
C GLY A 207 17.16 -3.00 6.15
N ALA A 208 18.49 -2.93 6.06
CA ALA A 208 19.26 -1.69 6.07
C ALA A 208 19.59 -1.28 4.63
N TYR A 209 19.30 -0.03 4.30
CA TYR A 209 19.42 0.54 2.96
C TYR A 209 20.30 1.77 2.98
N THR A 210 21.13 1.95 1.96
CA THR A 210 21.82 3.22 1.72
C THR A 210 21.19 3.92 0.52
N LEU A 211 21.09 5.25 0.58
CA LEU A 211 20.51 6.04 -0.50
C LEU A 211 21.61 6.82 -1.22
N THR A 212 21.49 6.91 -2.53
CA THR A 212 22.25 7.84 -3.37
C THR A 212 21.31 8.83 -4.02
N ASP A 213 21.82 10.02 -4.31
CA ASP A 213 21.13 10.96 -5.18
C ASP A 213 21.11 10.45 -6.63
N LEU A 214 20.29 11.06 -7.50
CA LEU A 214 20.23 10.74 -8.94
C LEU A 214 21.59 10.87 -9.65
N ALA A 215 22.49 11.70 -9.10
CA ALA A 215 23.87 11.85 -9.57
C ALA A 215 24.84 10.77 -9.05
N GLY A 216 24.38 9.84 -8.21
CA GLY A 216 25.18 8.76 -7.64
C GLY A 216 25.98 9.11 -6.39
N SER A 217 25.82 10.32 -5.85
CA SER A 217 26.45 10.73 -4.59
C SER A 217 25.75 10.06 -3.40
N ALA A 218 26.52 9.43 -2.51
CA ALA A 218 26.00 8.79 -1.31
C ALA A 218 25.48 9.85 -0.32
N ILE A 219 24.33 9.57 0.28
CA ILE A 219 23.70 10.45 1.26
C ILE A 219 24.11 10.00 2.66
N THR A 220 24.71 10.92 3.41
CA THR A 220 25.01 10.74 4.83
C THR A 220 24.00 11.52 5.66
N PHE A 221 23.32 10.83 6.57
CA PHE A 221 22.35 11.43 7.47
C PHE A 221 23.05 12.21 8.59
N THR A 222 22.56 13.43 8.83
CA THR A 222 23.09 14.31 9.88
C THR A 222 22.18 14.41 11.10
N ASP A 223 20.96 13.85 11.02
CA ASP A 223 19.96 13.80 12.09
C ASP A 223 19.03 12.59 11.86
N ASP A 224 18.30 12.16 12.89
CA ASP A 224 17.29 11.09 12.81
C ASP A 224 15.96 11.57 12.21
N GLY A 225 15.76 12.88 12.15
CA GLY A 225 14.46 13.49 11.88
C GLY A 225 13.49 13.31 13.04
N SER A 226 12.27 13.84 12.88
CA SER A 226 11.22 13.78 13.91
C SER A 226 9.89 13.29 13.33
N GLY A 227 9.02 12.75 14.17
CA GLY A 227 7.75 12.17 13.70
C GLY A 227 7.96 10.77 13.09
N ARG A 228 7.18 10.44 12.06
CA ARG A 228 7.34 9.17 11.32
C ARG A 228 7.79 9.43 9.89
N ASN A 229 8.92 8.84 9.55
CA ASN A 229 9.48 8.86 8.21
C ASN A 229 9.01 7.64 7.44
N PHE A 230 8.75 7.80 6.14
CA PHE A 230 8.33 6.73 5.25
C PHE A 230 9.15 6.72 3.97
N ILE A 231 9.38 5.51 3.47
CA ILE A 231 9.94 5.23 2.15
C ILE A 231 8.82 4.78 1.21
N GLY A 232 8.74 5.37 0.02
CA GLY A 232 7.53 5.36 -0.81
C GLY A 232 6.59 6.50 -0.42
N VAL A 233 5.66 6.89 -1.30
CA VAL A 233 4.80 8.08 -1.10
C VAL A 233 3.33 7.69 -1.14
N VAL A 234 2.62 7.94 -0.03
CA VAL A 234 1.16 7.92 -0.04
C VAL A 234 0.67 9.20 -0.72
N PRO A 235 -0.17 9.12 -1.76
CA PRO A 235 -0.64 10.30 -2.48
C PRO A 235 -1.27 11.34 -1.55
N GLU A 236 -0.97 12.61 -1.81
CA GLU A 236 -1.42 13.72 -0.96
C GLU A 236 -2.94 13.80 -0.88
N GLY A 237 -3.67 13.59 -1.99
CA GLY A 237 -5.13 13.59 -2.00
C GLY A 237 -5.75 12.59 -1.01
N ILE A 238 -5.13 11.41 -0.86
CA ILE A 238 -5.57 10.41 0.12
C ILE A 238 -5.27 10.87 1.55
N ARG A 239 -4.09 11.46 1.80
CA ARG A 239 -3.72 11.99 3.12
C ARG A 239 -4.65 13.13 3.54
N SER A 240 -4.90 14.08 2.65
CA SER A 240 -5.84 15.19 2.88
C SER A 240 -7.26 14.67 3.15
N TRP A 241 -7.72 13.66 2.39
CA TRP A 241 -9.01 13.02 2.65
C TRP A 241 -9.08 12.41 4.05
N MET A 242 -8.04 11.68 4.46
CA MET A 242 -7.98 11.08 5.79
C MET A 242 -8.00 12.15 6.89
N LEU A 243 -7.24 13.23 6.75
CA LEU A 243 -7.23 14.36 7.68
C LEU A 243 -8.62 14.99 7.81
N LEU A 244 -9.31 15.24 6.70
CA LEU A 244 -10.69 15.76 6.69
C LEU A 244 -11.66 14.78 7.36
N ARG A 245 -11.52 13.47 7.10
CA ARG A 245 -12.37 12.43 7.69
C ARG A 245 -12.16 12.32 9.19
N VAL A 246 -10.92 12.38 9.67
CA VAL A 246 -10.58 12.40 11.10
C VAL A 246 -11.19 13.62 11.78
N GLY A 247 -11.16 14.79 11.14
CA GLY A 247 -11.81 16.00 11.66
C GLY A 247 -13.31 15.83 11.82
N SER A 248 -13.98 15.34 10.77
CA SER A 248 -15.41 15.08 10.79
C SER A 248 -15.81 14.09 11.91
N LEU A 249 -15.05 13.00 12.10
CA LEU A 249 -15.32 12.01 13.15
C LEU A 249 -14.95 12.51 14.56
N TYR A 250 -14.01 13.44 14.69
CA TYR A 250 -13.64 14.00 15.98
C TYR A 250 -14.72 14.95 16.50
N GLU A 251 -15.25 15.80 15.61
CA GLU A 251 -16.33 16.77 15.89
C GLU A 251 -17.69 16.08 16.05
N ASN A 252 -18.02 15.14 15.17
CA ASN A 252 -19.30 14.44 15.18
C ASN A 252 -19.13 13.04 15.77
N ARG A 253 -19.62 12.85 17.00
CA ARG A 253 -19.60 11.55 17.70
C ARG A 253 -20.82 10.67 17.40
N GLU A 254 -21.81 11.22 16.71
CA GLU A 254 -23.04 10.56 16.32
C GLU A 254 -23.06 10.37 14.79
N GLU A 255 -23.56 9.22 14.33
CA GLU A 255 -23.67 8.92 12.90
C GLU A 255 -24.73 9.79 12.20
N VAL A 256 -25.78 10.17 12.94
CA VAL A 256 -26.87 11.02 12.48
C VAL A 256 -27.26 12.00 13.58
N ALA A 257 -26.82 13.25 13.47
CA ALA A 257 -27.38 14.33 14.27
C ALA A 257 -28.67 14.81 13.59
N ILE A 258 -29.83 14.58 14.21
CA ILE A 258 -31.09 15.21 13.77
C ILE A 258 -31.03 16.69 14.17
N LEU A 259 -30.35 17.49 13.35
CA LEU A 259 -30.29 18.93 13.52
C LEU A 259 -31.67 19.52 13.19
N ASN A 260 -32.38 19.99 14.22
CA ASN A 260 -33.65 20.71 14.08
C ASN A 260 -33.53 22.03 13.26
N ARG A 261 -32.32 22.44 12.87
CA ARG A 261 -32.05 23.59 11.99
C ARG A 261 -30.66 23.44 11.35
N GLY A 262 -30.59 22.78 10.20
CA GLY A 262 -29.37 22.70 9.39
C GLY A 262 -29.23 21.34 8.74
N LYS A 263 -29.47 21.27 7.43
CA LYS A 263 -29.26 20.07 6.64
C LYS A 263 -27.76 19.78 6.63
N VAL A 264 -27.34 18.59 7.09
CA VAL A 264 -25.98 18.11 6.87
C VAL A 264 -25.88 17.75 5.38
N GLU A 265 -25.34 18.65 4.58
CA GLU A 265 -25.02 18.34 3.19
C GLU A 265 -23.67 17.62 3.15
N LEU A 266 -23.67 16.42 2.58
CA LEU A 266 -22.42 15.74 2.21
C LEU A 266 -21.66 16.68 1.28
N LEU A 267 -20.40 16.97 1.58
CA LEU A 267 -19.54 17.73 0.69
C LEU A 267 -19.04 16.77 -0.41
N PRO A 268 -19.63 16.76 -1.63
CA PRO A 268 -19.27 15.79 -2.67
C PRO A 268 -17.80 15.92 -3.08
N TYR A 269 -17.21 17.11 -2.92
CA TYR A 269 -15.82 17.39 -3.20
C TYR A 269 -14.84 16.54 -2.37
N VAL A 270 -15.20 16.20 -1.12
CA VAL A 270 -14.30 15.43 -0.26
C VAL A 270 -14.16 14.01 -0.83
N ASP A 271 -15.27 13.34 -1.14
CA ASP A 271 -15.19 12.02 -1.77
C ASP A 271 -14.56 12.08 -3.18
N GLY A 272 -14.69 13.21 -3.89
CA GLY A 272 -14.00 13.47 -5.15
C GLY A 272 -12.47 13.43 -5.09
N LEU A 273 -11.86 13.63 -3.91
CA LEU A 273 -10.40 13.42 -3.74
C LEU A 273 -9.99 11.95 -3.92
N LEU A 274 -10.92 11.01 -3.72
CA LEU A 274 -10.69 9.59 -3.89
C LEU A 274 -11.01 9.11 -5.31
N ASP A 275 -11.73 9.89 -6.13
CA ASP A 275 -12.16 9.49 -7.48
C ASP A 275 -11.02 8.99 -8.38
N PRO A 276 -9.82 9.63 -8.43
CA PRO A 276 -8.70 9.12 -9.21
C PRO A 276 -8.17 7.77 -8.73
N TYR A 277 -8.46 7.42 -7.48
CA TYR A 277 -7.96 6.22 -6.81
C TYR A 277 -9.01 5.11 -6.70
N LEU A 278 -10.26 5.38 -7.06
CA LEU A 278 -11.26 4.33 -7.13
C LEU A 278 -10.87 3.30 -8.20
N PRO A 279 -11.14 2.01 -7.97
CA PRO A 279 -10.92 1.02 -9.01
C PRO A 279 -11.78 1.42 -10.21
N SER A 280 -11.19 1.39 -11.41
CA SER A 280 -11.94 1.63 -12.64
C SER A 280 -13.10 0.64 -12.69
N VAL A 281 -14.32 1.14 -12.53
CA VAL A 281 -15.54 0.33 -12.66
C VAL A 281 -15.67 0.01 -14.14
N TYR A 282 -15.27 -1.20 -14.53
CA TYR A 282 -15.53 -1.77 -15.84
C TYR A 282 -16.84 -2.56 -15.83
#